data_AF-A0A315A5C0-F1
#
_entry.id   AF-A0A315A5C0-F1
#
_cell.length_a   1.000
_cell.length_b   1.000
_cell.length_c   1.000
_cell.angle_alpha   90.00
_cell.angle_beta   90.00
_cell.angle_gamma   90.00
#
_symmetry.space_group_name_H-M   'P 1'
#
loop_
_entity.id
_entity.type
_entity.pdbx_description
1 polymer ?
#
loop_
_entity_poly.entity_id
_entity_poly.type
_entity_poly.pdbx_seq_one_letter_code
_entity_poly.pdbx_strand_id
1 'polypeptide(L)'
;MCGIFAYLNYNVNRERRYILQVLFNGLRRLEYRGYDSAGISIDHSFSLDPNTPKSSSNSPPPPLVFRQEGNIESLVKSVYQEVAETELNLEECFSHHAGIAHTRWATHGEPAPRNSHPQSSGSGNEFLVVHNGVITNYEALKESLVRHGFTFQSETDTEVIPKLAKYVYDKAKEGEGDHTITFSQVVLEVMRHLEGAYALIFKSQHYPNELIACKRGSPLLLGVKEFNENASNGSTFQDDNFLSKSGHAKELFLSSDANAVVEHTKKVLVIEDGEVVHLKDGGVSILKFDKGQHGGLSRVASVQRALSILEMEVEQINKGNYKHYMQKEIHEQPESLTTTMRGRLLRGGSCKAKTVLLGGLKDHLKTIRRSRRIVFIGCGTSYNAALAARPILEELSGIPVTMEIASDLLDRQGPIYREDTAVFVSQSGETADSLSALEYALENGALCVGITNTVGSAIARNTHCGVHINAGAEIGVASTKAYTSQIVVMAMLALAIGGDTISNQARREAIIDGLFELPNKVREVLKLDQTMKDLAQGN
;
A
#
# COMPACT_ATOMS: atom_id res chain seq x y z
N MET A 1 -1.26 3.07 -10.10
CA MET A 1 -1.20 3.39 -8.66
C MET A 1 0.13 4.09 -8.41
N CYS A 2 0.17 5.16 -7.65
CA CYS A 2 1.42 5.85 -7.30
C CYS A 2 2.18 5.10 -6.18
N GLY A 3 3.43 5.51 -5.92
CA GLY A 3 4.27 4.99 -4.83
C GLY A 3 4.76 6.09 -3.91
N ILE A 4 4.59 5.92 -2.60
CA ILE A 4 5.17 6.79 -1.56
C ILE A 4 6.29 6.01 -0.86
N PHE A 5 7.42 6.67 -0.65
CA PHE A 5 8.48 6.20 0.23
C PHE A 5 9.08 7.37 1.03
N ALA A 6 9.41 7.16 2.30
CA ALA A 6 10.14 8.13 3.10
C ALA A 6 11.10 7.42 4.04
N TYR A 7 12.21 8.10 4.33
CA TYR A 7 13.28 7.61 5.17
C TYR A 7 13.66 8.65 6.21
N LEU A 8 13.68 8.25 7.47
CA LEU A 8 14.11 9.07 8.58
C LEU A 8 15.17 8.32 9.39
N ASN A 9 16.33 8.94 9.58
CA ASN A 9 17.35 8.48 10.52
C ASN A 9 17.40 9.41 11.73
N TYR A 10 17.44 8.82 12.92
CA TYR A 10 17.51 9.51 14.20
C TYR A 10 18.63 8.91 15.03
N ASN A 11 19.59 9.73 15.49
CA ASN A 11 20.82 9.27 16.15
C ASN A 11 21.57 8.18 15.36
N VAL A 12 21.50 8.23 14.02
CA VAL A 12 22.25 7.35 13.11
C VAL A 12 22.91 8.22 12.06
N ASN A 13 24.24 8.32 12.08
CA ASN A 13 25.00 9.12 11.13
C ASN A 13 24.92 8.49 9.74
N ARG A 14 24.37 9.23 8.78
CA ARG A 14 24.28 8.84 7.37
C ARG A 14 24.75 9.97 6.47
N GLU A 15 25.58 9.61 5.49
CA GLU A 15 25.97 10.52 4.42
C GLU A 15 24.78 10.87 3.52
N ARG A 16 24.77 12.08 2.96
CA ARG A 16 23.78 12.49 1.94
C ARG A 16 23.70 11.49 0.79
N ARG A 17 24.85 10.96 0.33
CA ARG A 17 24.92 9.90 -0.69
C ARG A 17 24.08 8.67 -0.31
N TYR A 18 24.21 8.21 0.94
CA TYR A 18 23.45 7.07 1.44
C TYR A 18 21.95 7.37 1.49
N ILE A 19 21.58 8.55 2.00
CA ILE A 19 20.18 9.01 2.06
C ILE A 19 19.54 9.00 0.68
N LEU A 20 20.22 9.57 -0.32
CA LEU A 20 19.76 9.58 -1.72
C LEU A 20 19.56 8.15 -2.25
N GLN A 21 20.53 7.26 -2.02
CA GLN A 21 20.45 5.87 -2.46
C GLN A 21 19.28 5.12 -1.83
N VAL A 22 19.02 5.31 -0.53
CA VAL A 22 17.87 4.71 0.16
C VAL A 22 16.55 5.19 -0.46
N LEU A 23 16.40 6.50 -0.72
CA LEU A 23 15.20 7.02 -1.36
C LEU A 23 15.03 6.49 -2.79
N PHE A 24 16.09 6.46 -3.60
CA PHE A 24 16.03 5.93 -4.97
C PHE A 24 15.68 4.44 -4.99
N ASN A 25 16.29 3.64 -4.11
CA ASN A 25 15.99 2.21 -4.02
C ASN A 25 14.56 1.97 -3.55
N GLY A 26 14.07 2.74 -2.58
CA GLY A 26 12.67 2.72 -2.17
C GLY A 26 11.72 2.97 -3.34
N LEU A 27 12.01 3.97 -4.19
CA LEU A 27 11.24 4.20 -5.42
C LEU A 27 11.34 3.04 -6.41
N ARG A 28 12.54 2.46 -6.61
CA ARG A 28 12.74 1.29 -7.51
C ARG A 28 11.86 0.10 -7.11
N ARG A 29 11.67 -0.10 -5.79
CA ARG A 29 10.77 -1.15 -5.26
C ARG A 29 9.29 -0.85 -5.49
N LEU A 30 8.93 0.38 -5.87
CA LEU A 30 7.56 0.81 -6.12
C LEU A 30 7.25 1.01 -7.61
N GLU A 31 8.24 0.87 -8.51
CA GLU A 31 8.07 1.08 -9.96
C GLU A 31 6.92 0.31 -10.59
N TYR A 32 6.70 -0.92 -10.12
CA TYR A 32 5.69 -1.80 -10.69
C TYR A 32 4.26 -1.33 -10.47
N ARG A 33 4.02 -0.43 -9.52
CA ARG A 33 2.71 0.20 -9.31
C ARG A 33 2.32 1.11 -10.50
N GLY A 34 3.31 1.41 -11.34
CA GLY A 34 3.23 2.22 -12.54
C GLY A 34 3.48 3.70 -12.22
N TYR A 35 4.17 4.40 -13.12
CA TYR A 35 4.44 5.82 -12.98
C TYR A 35 4.83 6.47 -14.32
N ASP A 36 4.65 7.77 -14.41
CA ASP A 36 5.07 8.65 -15.52
C ASP A 36 6.08 9.72 -15.08
N SER A 37 6.20 9.96 -13.77
CA SER A 37 7.19 10.86 -13.19
C SER A 37 7.58 10.48 -11.76
N ALA A 38 8.66 11.08 -11.24
CA ALA A 38 9.13 10.83 -9.89
C ALA A 38 9.81 12.07 -9.28
N GLY A 39 9.96 12.06 -7.95
CA GLY A 39 10.71 13.10 -7.25
C GLY A 39 11.04 12.75 -5.82
N ILE A 40 11.98 13.52 -5.25
CA ILE A 40 12.46 13.37 -3.88
C ILE A 40 12.66 14.73 -3.21
N SER A 41 12.64 14.74 -1.89
CA SER A 41 13.14 15.86 -1.09
C SER A 41 13.99 15.37 0.07
N ILE A 42 15.10 16.07 0.29
CA ILE A 42 16.08 15.84 1.37
C ILE A 42 16.37 17.14 2.09
N ASP A 43 16.94 17.07 3.28
CA ASP A 43 17.36 18.28 4.00
C ASP A 43 18.57 18.92 3.30
N HIS A 44 18.60 20.25 3.33
CA HIS A 44 19.76 21.01 2.87
C HIS A 44 20.86 20.99 3.94
N SER A 45 22.04 21.51 3.60
CA SER A 45 23.18 21.56 4.49
C SER A 45 22.90 22.53 5.63
N PHE A 46 23.01 22.08 6.87
CA PHE A 46 22.96 22.98 7.99
C PHE A 46 24.33 23.66 8.10
N SER A 47 24.44 24.92 7.68
CA SER A 47 25.63 25.70 8.03
C SER A 47 25.66 25.89 9.54
N LEU A 48 26.49 25.09 10.20
CA LEU A 48 26.91 25.26 11.60
C LEU A 48 28.31 25.91 11.65
N ASP A 49 28.66 26.77 10.69
CA ASP A 49 29.91 27.51 10.81
C ASP A 49 29.81 28.48 12.00
N PRO A 50 30.59 28.27 13.09
CA PRO A 50 30.51 29.09 14.30
C PRO A 50 30.91 30.55 14.05
N ASN A 51 31.56 30.82 12.91
CA ASN A 51 32.07 32.14 12.54
C ASN A 51 31.19 32.89 11.55
N THR A 52 30.11 32.28 11.03
CA THR A 52 29.13 33.03 10.24
C THR A 52 28.29 33.87 11.20
N PRO A 53 28.20 35.21 11.03
CA PRO A 53 27.32 36.02 11.86
C PRO A 53 25.90 35.45 11.72
N LYS A 54 25.27 35.15 12.86
CA LYS A 54 23.86 34.71 12.92
C LYS A 54 23.03 35.73 12.16
N SER A 55 22.74 35.47 10.89
CA SER A 55 21.81 36.30 10.14
C SER A 55 20.46 36.21 10.86
N SER A 56 19.72 37.30 10.87
CA SER A 56 18.53 37.54 11.69
C SER A 56 17.34 36.59 11.46
N SER A 57 17.49 35.53 10.66
CA SER A 57 16.53 34.43 10.55
C SER A 57 17.13 33.14 11.12
N ASN A 58 16.78 32.79 12.36
CA ASN A 58 17.14 31.51 13.02
C ASN A 58 16.47 30.27 12.37
N SER A 59 15.90 30.37 11.17
CA SER A 59 15.19 29.30 10.49
C SER A 59 16.16 28.44 9.67
N PRO A 60 16.06 27.10 9.75
CA PRO A 60 16.91 26.20 8.95
C PRO A 60 16.69 26.45 7.45
N PRO A 61 17.65 26.14 6.56
CA PRO A 61 17.46 26.34 5.13
C PRO A 61 16.29 25.50 4.58
N PRO A 62 15.65 25.94 3.48
CA PRO A 62 14.57 25.21 2.86
C PRO A 62 15.05 23.83 2.36
N PRO A 63 14.22 22.77 2.43
CA PRO A 63 14.57 21.47 1.89
C PRO A 63 14.84 21.52 0.38
N LEU A 64 15.76 20.68 -0.07
CA LEU A 64 16.02 20.48 -1.50
C LEU A 64 14.91 19.61 -2.09
N VAL A 65 14.48 19.93 -3.31
CA VAL A 65 13.39 19.22 -4.00
C VAL A 65 13.82 18.95 -5.44
N PHE A 66 13.85 17.67 -5.81
CA PHE A 66 14.21 17.22 -7.14
C PHE A 66 13.03 16.49 -7.76
N ARG A 67 12.66 16.86 -9.00
CA ARG A 67 11.49 16.33 -9.70
C ARG A 67 11.83 16.13 -11.17
N GLN A 68 11.45 14.97 -11.70
CA GLN A 68 11.79 14.60 -13.07
C GLN A 68 10.64 13.81 -13.71
N GLU A 69 10.39 14.09 -14.99
CA GLU A 69 9.50 13.29 -15.83
C GLU A 69 10.24 12.05 -16.35
N GLY A 70 9.51 10.94 -16.49
CA GLY A 70 10.02 9.68 -17.00
C GLY A 70 10.35 8.68 -15.90
N ASN A 71 11.24 7.75 -16.22
CA ASN A 71 11.61 6.66 -15.31
C ASN A 71 12.50 7.14 -14.14
N ILE A 72 12.70 6.27 -13.13
CA ILE A 72 13.52 6.60 -11.95
C ILE A 72 14.98 6.90 -12.33
N GLU A 73 15.53 6.23 -13.35
CA GLU A 73 16.91 6.49 -13.77
C GLU A 73 17.08 7.90 -14.36
N SER A 74 16.04 8.45 -15.01
CA SER A 74 16.00 9.87 -15.39
C SER A 74 16.10 10.78 -14.18
N LEU A 75 15.34 10.50 -13.11
CA LEU A 75 15.41 11.26 -11.85
C LEU A 75 16.80 11.17 -11.23
N VAL A 76 17.36 9.96 -11.14
CA VAL A 76 18.70 9.73 -10.56
C VAL A 76 19.75 10.54 -11.31
N LYS A 77 19.72 10.50 -12.65
CA LYS A 77 20.64 11.29 -13.49
C LYS A 77 20.49 12.79 -13.25
N SER A 78 19.25 13.29 -13.23
CA SER A 78 18.94 14.71 -13.00
C SER A 78 19.45 15.18 -11.63
N VAL A 79 19.22 14.40 -10.56
CA VAL A 79 19.71 14.73 -9.21
C VAL A 79 21.22 14.84 -9.18
N TYR A 80 21.95 13.85 -9.72
CA TYR A 80 23.42 13.90 -9.71
C TYR A 80 23.99 15.00 -10.59
N GLN A 81 23.30 15.40 -11.65
CA GLN A 81 23.66 16.56 -12.44
C GLN A 81 23.51 17.86 -11.63
N GLU A 82 22.38 18.06 -10.97
CA GLU A 82 22.13 19.24 -10.14
C GLU A 82 23.09 19.31 -8.93
N VAL A 83 23.39 18.16 -8.32
CA VAL A 83 24.42 18.03 -7.27
C VAL A 83 25.79 18.52 -7.76
N ALA A 84 26.18 18.17 -8.99
CA ALA A 84 27.44 18.61 -9.56
C ALA A 84 27.43 20.11 -9.91
N GLU A 85 26.33 20.63 -10.43
CA GLU A 85 26.17 22.06 -10.78
C GLU A 85 26.13 22.97 -9.55
N THR A 86 25.56 22.49 -8.44
CA THR A 86 25.42 23.23 -7.18
C THR A 86 26.55 22.97 -6.18
N GLU A 87 27.53 22.13 -6.54
CA GLU A 87 28.62 21.68 -5.66
C GLU A 87 28.14 21.11 -4.31
N LEU A 88 26.98 20.44 -4.33
CA LEU A 88 26.37 19.89 -3.12
C LEU A 88 27.22 18.74 -2.54
N ASN A 89 27.67 18.87 -1.30
CA ASN A 89 28.52 17.86 -0.66
C ASN A 89 27.76 16.55 -0.41
N LEU A 90 28.11 15.50 -1.13
CA LEU A 90 27.52 14.16 -0.98
C LEU A 90 28.00 13.41 0.27
N GLU A 91 29.15 13.79 0.82
CA GLU A 91 29.79 13.17 1.99
C GLU A 91 29.41 13.84 3.31
N GLU A 92 28.56 14.87 3.25
CA GLU A 92 28.01 15.51 4.46
C GLU A 92 27.18 14.49 5.26
N CYS A 93 27.51 14.36 6.55
CA CYS A 93 26.86 13.42 7.46
C CYS A 93 25.73 14.07 8.25
N PHE A 94 24.59 13.38 8.31
CA PHE A 94 23.41 13.76 9.06
C PHE A 94 23.17 12.74 10.17
N SER A 95 23.23 13.16 11.44
CA SER A 95 22.78 12.33 12.58
C SER A 95 21.25 12.22 12.61
N HIS A 96 20.59 13.24 12.09
CA HIS A 96 19.15 13.41 11.99
C HIS A 96 18.83 13.90 10.58
N HIS A 97 17.93 13.21 9.88
CA HIS A 97 17.46 13.63 8.56
C HIS A 97 16.09 13.02 8.26
N ALA A 98 15.26 13.77 7.53
CA ALA A 98 13.95 13.30 7.06
C ALA A 98 13.81 13.48 5.53
N GLY A 99 13.79 12.37 4.79
CA GLY A 99 13.64 12.36 3.33
C GLY A 99 12.29 11.81 2.89
N ILE A 100 11.68 12.42 1.87
CA ILE A 100 10.44 11.93 1.24
C ILE A 100 10.65 11.73 -0.25
N ALA A 101 9.96 10.75 -0.83
CA ALA A 101 10.11 10.32 -2.21
C ALA A 101 8.77 9.84 -2.77
N HIS A 102 8.57 10.04 -4.07
CA HIS A 102 7.34 9.67 -4.76
C HIS A 102 7.55 9.22 -6.20
N THR A 103 6.79 8.20 -6.62
CA THR A 103 6.50 7.89 -8.02
C THR A 103 5.04 8.19 -8.33
N ARG A 104 4.79 8.94 -9.40
CA ARG A 104 3.47 9.47 -9.75
C ARG A 104 2.93 8.81 -11.02
N TRP A 105 1.65 8.45 -10.99
CA TRP A 105 0.83 8.16 -12.15
C TRP A 105 -0.22 9.27 -12.25
N ALA A 106 -0.15 10.08 -13.29
CA ALA A 106 -0.95 11.28 -13.47
C ALA A 106 -2.46 10.97 -13.56
N THR A 107 -3.24 11.61 -12.70
CA THR A 107 -4.71 11.66 -12.77
C THR A 107 -5.20 13.06 -13.17
N HIS A 108 -4.56 14.10 -12.63
CA HIS A 108 -4.79 15.50 -12.96
C HIS A 108 -3.50 16.16 -13.44
N GLY A 109 -3.53 16.83 -14.60
CA GLY A 109 -2.35 17.49 -15.18
C GLY A 109 -1.36 16.52 -15.82
N GLU A 110 -0.67 16.98 -16.87
CA GLU A 110 0.28 16.17 -17.63
C GLU A 110 1.49 15.72 -16.78
N PRO A 111 2.17 14.61 -17.15
CA PRO A 111 3.47 14.28 -16.59
C PRO A 111 4.47 15.41 -16.86
N ALA A 112 4.93 16.08 -15.81
CA ALA A 112 5.91 17.17 -15.88
C ALA A 112 6.53 17.40 -14.50
N PRO A 113 7.77 17.92 -14.40
CA PRO A 113 8.40 18.21 -13.10
C PRO A 113 7.54 19.08 -12.17
N ARG A 114 6.78 20.04 -12.71
CA ARG A 114 5.86 20.90 -11.94
C ARG A 114 4.69 20.13 -11.30
N ASN A 115 4.24 19.06 -11.94
CA ASN A 115 3.14 18.21 -11.50
C ASN A 115 3.62 16.99 -10.70
N SER A 116 4.91 16.62 -10.80
CA SER A 116 5.53 15.60 -9.97
C SER A 116 5.52 15.99 -8.49
N HIS A 117 5.46 14.99 -7.62
CA HIS A 117 5.60 15.17 -6.17
C HIS A 117 7.08 15.06 -5.77
N PRO A 118 7.53 15.62 -4.62
CA PRO A 118 6.73 16.36 -3.63
C PRO A 118 6.16 17.69 -4.14
N GLN A 119 4.90 17.98 -3.82
CA GLN A 119 4.30 19.31 -4.06
C GLN A 119 4.66 20.27 -2.94
N SER A 120 4.80 21.55 -3.28
CA SER A 120 5.25 22.60 -2.36
C SER A 120 4.19 23.66 -2.10
N SER A 121 4.20 24.20 -0.89
CA SER A 121 3.38 25.36 -0.51
C SER A 121 3.77 26.64 -1.26
N GLY A 122 5.01 26.75 -1.76
CA GLY A 122 5.51 27.91 -2.49
C GLY A 122 7.01 27.84 -2.75
N SER A 123 7.62 28.95 -3.18
CA SER A 123 9.05 29.01 -3.53
C SER A 123 10.00 28.72 -2.37
N GLY A 124 9.54 28.90 -1.12
CA GLY A 124 10.32 28.64 0.08
C GLY A 124 10.30 27.19 0.56
N ASN A 125 9.55 26.28 -0.07
CA ASN A 125 9.44 24.87 0.38
C ASN A 125 9.08 24.71 1.87
N GLU A 126 8.31 25.65 2.42
CA GLU A 126 7.97 25.66 3.86
C GLU A 126 7.21 24.40 4.27
N PHE A 127 6.29 23.94 3.43
CA PHE A 127 5.60 22.65 3.54
C PHE A 127 5.69 21.90 2.21
N LEU A 128 6.02 20.61 2.32
CA LEU A 128 6.14 19.66 1.22
C LEU A 128 5.25 18.44 1.49
N VAL A 129 4.60 17.94 0.45
CA VAL A 129 3.71 16.77 0.56
C VAL A 129 3.93 15.81 -0.60
N VAL A 130 3.98 14.51 -0.28
CA VAL A 130 3.78 13.43 -1.25
C VAL A 130 2.42 12.79 -1.02
N HIS A 131 1.70 12.48 -2.10
CA HIS A 131 0.30 12.07 -2.08
C HIS A 131 0.02 10.90 -3.02
N ASN A 132 -0.66 9.87 -2.50
CA ASN A 132 -1.30 8.82 -3.29
C ASN A 132 -2.81 8.91 -3.09
N GLY A 133 -3.57 9.05 -4.16
CA GLY A 133 -5.02 9.16 -4.08
C GLY A 133 -5.56 10.33 -4.89
N VAL A 134 -6.77 10.76 -4.56
CA VAL A 134 -7.46 11.90 -5.18
C VAL A 134 -8.16 12.71 -4.10
N ILE A 135 -7.90 14.02 -4.08
CA ILE A 135 -8.66 14.97 -3.26
C ILE A 135 -9.87 15.44 -4.05
N THR A 136 -11.07 14.96 -3.70
CA THR A 136 -12.27 15.18 -4.52
C THR A 136 -12.82 16.60 -4.46
N ASN A 137 -12.48 17.35 -3.40
CA ASN A 137 -12.92 18.73 -3.21
C ASN A 137 -11.80 19.77 -3.48
N TYR A 138 -10.76 19.41 -4.25
CA TYR A 138 -9.60 20.29 -4.47
C TYR A 138 -9.96 21.62 -5.13
N GLU A 139 -10.97 21.67 -6.01
CA GLU A 139 -11.39 22.91 -6.68
C GLU A 139 -11.88 23.96 -5.68
N ALA A 140 -12.77 23.55 -4.76
CA ALA A 140 -13.29 24.43 -3.71
C ALA A 140 -12.16 24.92 -2.77
N LEU A 141 -11.22 24.04 -2.42
CA LEU A 141 -10.05 24.40 -1.62
C LEU A 141 -9.14 25.38 -2.35
N LYS A 142 -8.89 25.14 -3.64
CA LYS A 142 -8.07 26.00 -4.51
C LYS A 142 -8.67 27.40 -4.61
N GLU A 143 -9.96 27.52 -4.89
CA GLU A 143 -10.65 28.81 -4.92
C GLU A 143 -10.52 29.58 -3.60
N SER A 144 -10.74 28.89 -2.47
CA SER A 144 -10.61 29.50 -1.14
C SER A 144 -9.19 30.01 -0.88
N LEU A 145 -8.17 29.20 -1.18
CA LEU A 145 -6.77 29.58 -0.99
C LEU A 145 -6.36 30.75 -1.91
N VAL A 146 -6.83 30.78 -3.15
CA VAL A 146 -6.61 31.91 -4.07
C VAL A 146 -7.21 33.21 -3.51
N ARG A 147 -8.41 33.16 -2.91
CA ARG A 147 -9.00 34.33 -2.23
C ARG A 147 -8.15 34.82 -1.04
N HIS A 148 -7.39 33.94 -0.42
CA HIS A 148 -6.43 34.26 0.64
C HIS A 148 -5.02 34.59 0.12
N GLY A 149 -4.85 34.83 -1.18
CA GLY A 149 -3.61 35.33 -1.78
C GLY A 149 -2.61 34.24 -2.20
N PHE A 150 -2.96 32.96 -2.14
CA PHE A 150 -2.09 31.88 -2.61
C PHE A 150 -2.10 31.78 -4.14
N THR A 151 -0.93 31.55 -4.73
CA THR A 151 -0.76 31.26 -6.16
C THR A 151 -0.48 29.78 -6.37
N PHE A 152 -0.92 29.21 -7.50
CA PHE A 152 -0.74 27.80 -7.85
C PHE A 152 0.15 27.66 -9.09
N GLN A 153 1.01 26.64 -9.10
CA GLN A 153 2.01 26.40 -10.15
C GLN A 153 1.81 25.08 -10.89
N SER A 154 0.98 24.19 -10.34
CA SER A 154 0.67 22.89 -10.90
C SER A 154 -0.83 22.78 -11.23
N GLU A 155 -1.16 21.73 -11.97
CA GLU A 155 -2.54 21.35 -12.29
C GLU A 155 -3.04 20.21 -11.39
N THR A 156 -2.27 19.85 -10.37
CA THR A 156 -2.56 18.71 -9.50
C THR A 156 -3.53 19.08 -8.38
N ASP A 157 -4.41 18.15 -8.03
CA ASP A 157 -5.20 18.21 -6.81
C ASP A 157 -4.30 18.26 -5.56
N THR A 158 -3.13 17.62 -5.61
CA THR A 158 -2.17 17.58 -4.49
C THR A 158 -1.67 18.95 -4.02
N GLU A 159 -1.50 19.95 -4.91
CA GLU A 159 -0.88 21.24 -4.54
C GLU A 159 -1.73 22.06 -3.54
N VAL A 160 -3.03 21.78 -3.44
CA VAL A 160 -3.89 22.42 -2.43
C VAL A 160 -3.49 22.02 -1.01
N ILE A 161 -2.92 20.83 -0.84
CA ILE A 161 -2.59 20.25 0.47
C ILE A 161 -1.45 21.02 1.18
N PRO A 162 -0.24 21.19 0.60
CA PRO A 162 0.81 21.95 1.25
C PRO A 162 0.46 23.45 1.37
N LYS A 163 -0.32 24.01 0.43
CA LYS A 163 -0.80 25.41 0.56
C LYS A 163 -1.79 25.56 1.71
N LEU A 164 -2.70 24.61 1.89
CA LEU A 164 -3.60 24.59 3.04
C LEU A 164 -2.82 24.43 4.35
N ALA A 165 -1.79 23.60 4.40
CA ALA A 165 -0.92 23.48 5.56
C ALA A 165 -0.23 24.82 5.90
N LYS A 166 0.28 25.52 4.89
CA LYS A 166 0.84 26.86 5.06
C LYS A 166 -0.21 27.86 5.55
N TYR A 167 -1.41 27.88 4.96
CA TYR A 167 -2.50 28.76 5.39
C TYR A 167 -2.87 28.54 6.87
N VAL A 168 -3.00 27.28 7.31
CA VAL A 168 -3.28 26.94 8.71
C VAL A 168 -2.16 27.41 9.62
N TYR A 169 -0.91 27.19 9.24
CA TYR A 169 0.26 27.63 10.01
C TYR A 169 0.34 29.15 10.14
N ASP A 170 0.16 29.88 9.04
CA ASP A 170 0.21 31.34 9.02
C ASP A 170 -0.95 31.94 9.85
N LYS A 171 -2.16 31.37 9.75
CA LYS A 171 -3.32 31.78 10.58
C LYS A 171 -3.11 31.57 12.07
N ALA A 172 -2.49 30.46 12.46
CA ALA A 172 -2.19 30.19 13.86
C ALA A 172 -1.21 31.22 14.45
N LYS A 173 -0.23 31.66 13.65
CA LYS A 173 0.71 32.73 14.05
C LYS A 173 0.08 34.11 14.22
N GLU A 174 -0.99 34.40 13.49
CA GLU A 174 -1.72 35.67 13.60
C GLU A 174 -2.56 35.77 14.90
N GLY A 175 -3.01 34.64 15.44
CA GLY A 175 -4.04 34.59 16.49
C GLY A 175 -3.56 34.38 17.94
N GLU A 176 -2.36 33.83 18.17
CA GLU A 176 -1.84 33.53 19.51
C GLU A 176 -0.44 34.12 19.72
N GLY A 177 -0.22 34.81 20.84
CA GLY A 177 1.11 35.29 21.23
C GLY A 177 2.04 34.12 21.59
N ASP A 178 3.28 34.14 21.08
CA ASP A 178 4.45 33.28 21.37
C ASP A 178 4.24 31.73 21.39
N HIS A 179 3.02 31.21 21.20
CA HIS A 179 2.74 29.78 21.15
C HIS A 179 2.93 29.25 19.72
N THR A 180 3.89 28.35 19.54
CA THR A 180 4.14 27.71 18.25
C THR A 180 3.19 26.53 18.06
N ILE A 181 2.29 26.61 17.09
CA ILE A 181 1.43 25.49 16.67
C ILE A 181 2.29 24.25 16.36
N THR A 182 1.88 23.06 16.83
CA THR A 182 2.62 21.82 16.57
C THR A 182 2.38 21.34 15.15
N PHE A 183 3.32 20.56 14.58
CA PHE A 183 3.15 20.00 13.25
C PHE A 183 1.90 19.13 13.14
N SER A 184 1.62 18.34 14.20
CA SER A 184 0.42 17.51 14.28
C SER A 184 -0.87 18.31 14.27
N GLN A 185 -0.92 19.47 14.95
CA GLN A 185 -2.09 20.36 14.90
C GLN A 185 -2.33 20.92 13.50
N VAL A 186 -1.27 21.32 12.78
CA VAL A 186 -1.37 21.79 11.39
C VAL A 186 -1.98 20.69 10.51
N VAL A 187 -1.42 19.47 10.55
CA VAL A 187 -1.88 18.37 9.68
C VAL A 187 -3.27 17.89 10.06
N LEU A 188 -3.61 17.83 11.35
CA LEU A 188 -4.96 17.49 11.81
C LEU A 188 -5.99 18.49 11.28
N GLU A 189 -5.68 19.79 11.30
CA GLU A 189 -6.59 20.79 10.73
C GLU A 189 -6.71 20.63 9.21
N VAL A 190 -5.60 20.46 8.49
CA VAL A 190 -5.63 20.16 7.04
C VAL A 190 -6.55 18.99 6.72
N MET A 191 -6.43 17.88 7.45
CA MET A 191 -7.23 16.68 7.22
C MET A 191 -8.74 16.89 7.40
N ARG A 192 -9.18 17.85 8.23
CA ARG A 192 -10.61 18.14 8.40
C ARG A 192 -11.26 18.70 7.13
N HIS A 193 -10.47 19.34 6.27
CA HIS A 193 -10.95 19.95 5.03
C HIS A 193 -10.79 19.05 3.80
N LEU A 194 -10.05 17.94 3.90
CA LEU A 194 -9.82 17.05 2.76
C LEU A 194 -10.97 16.06 2.57
N GLU A 195 -11.50 15.99 1.35
CA GLU A 195 -12.43 14.95 0.88
C GLU A 195 -11.74 14.01 -0.13
N GLY A 196 -12.23 12.78 -0.26
CA GLY A 196 -11.65 11.76 -1.13
C GLY A 196 -10.77 10.73 -0.41
N ALA A 197 -9.98 9.99 -1.18
CA ALA A 197 -9.10 8.94 -0.68
C ALA A 197 -7.64 9.37 -0.87
N TYR A 198 -6.83 9.28 0.17
CA TYR A 198 -5.44 9.73 0.17
C TYR A 198 -4.55 8.95 1.14
N ALA A 199 -3.26 8.86 0.82
CA ALA A 199 -2.16 8.64 1.75
C ALA A 199 -1.18 9.79 1.56
N LEU A 200 -0.76 10.42 2.66
CA LEU A 200 0.04 11.63 2.66
C LEU A 200 1.25 11.46 3.56
N ILE A 201 2.39 12.02 3.15
CA ILE A 201 3.51 12.31 4.05
C ILE A 201 3.86 13.79 3.91
N PHE A 202 3.88 14.49 5.04
CA PHE A 202 4.24 15.88 5.18
C PHE A 202 5.67 16.02 5.68
N LYS A 203 6.39 16.98 5.11
CA LYS A 203 7.69 17.50 5.56
C LYS A 203 7.62 19.02 5.62
N SER A 204 8.32 19.63 6.57
CA SER A 204 8.34 21.10 6.69
C SER A 204 9.66 21.62 7.22
N GLN A 205 10.06 22.80 6.72
CA GLN A 205 11.21 23.56 7.24
C GLN A 205 10.97 24.05 8.67
N HIS A 206 9.70 24.30 9.05
CA HIS A 206 9.33 24.78 10.39
C HIS A 206 9.42 23.68 11.46
N TYR A 207 9.43 22.42 11.04
CA TYR A 207 9.48 21.23 11.90
C TYR A 207 10.60 20.29 11.41
N PRO A 208 11.88 20.71 11.53
CA PRO A 208 13.00 19.95 11.01
C PRO A 208 13.10 18.57 11.67
N ASN A 209 13.51 17.55 10.90
CA ASN A 209 13.61 16.16 11.34
C ASN A 209 12.28 15.50 11.77
N GLU A 210 11.15 16.15 11.53
CA GLU A 210 9.82 15.57 11.76
C GLU A 210 9.17 15.14 10.44
N LEU A 211 8.41 14.04 10.49
CA LEU A 211 7.51 13.63 9.40
C LEU A 211 6.14 13.33 9.98
N ILE A 212 5.09 13.71 9.23
CA ILE A 212 3.72 13.29 9.55
C ILE A 212 3.16 12.49 8.40
N ALA A 213 2.68 11.29 8.71
CA ALA A 213 1.99 10.40 7.80
C ALA A 213 0.52 10.28 8.19
N CYS A 214 -0.38 10.33 7.22
CA CYS A 214 -1.80 10.07 7.46
C CYS A 214 -2.45 9.44 6.23
N LYS A 215 -3.55 8.70 6.45
CA LYS A 215 -4.29 8.11 5.32
C LYS A 215 -5.80 8.02 5.54
N ARG A 216 -6.51 7.94 4.42
CA ARG A 216 -7.91 7.56 4.28
C ARG A 216 -8.09 6.84 2.93
N GLY A 217 -8.30 5.53 2.90
CA GLY A 217 -8.59 4.77 1.67
C GLY A 217 -7.40 4.48 0.74
N SER A 218 -6.16 4.86 1.08
CA SER A 218 -4.95 4.47 0.33
C SER A 218 -3.89 3.87 1.27
N PRO A 219 -3.25 2.73 0.95
CA PRO A 219 -2.29 2.06 1.85
C PRO A 219 -1.12 2.93 2.29
N LEU A 220 -0.72 2.78 3.57
CA LEU A 220 0.47 3.37 4.16
C LEU A 220 0.91 2.52 5.37
N LEU A 221 2.22 2.29 5.52
CA LEU A 221 2.79 1.56 6.64
C LEU A 221 4.11 2.18 7.10
N LEU A 222 4.48 1.90 8.34
CA LEU A 222 5.72 2.32 8.97
C LEU A 222 6.59 1.08 9.26
N GLY A 223 7.76 0.98 8.64
CA GLY A 223 8.84 0.08 9.02
C GLY A 223 9.73 0.68 10.08
N VAL A 224 10.16 -0.13 11.05
CA VAL A 224 11.02 0.29 12.15
C VAL A 224 12.25 -0.60 12.25
N LYS A 225 13.42 0.03 12.31
CA LYS A 225 14.71 -0.62 12.56
C LYS A 225 15.41 0.09 13.72
N GLU A 226 15.54 -0.62 14.83
CA GLU A 226 16.16 -0.10 16.06
C GLU A 226 17.58 -0.66 16.18
N PHE A 227 18.51 0.18 16.64
CA PHE A 227 19.90 -0.20 16.93
C PHE A 227 20.08 -0.23 18.46
N ASN A 228 20.10 -1.42 19.04
CA ASN A 228 20.37 -1.61 20.47
C ASN A 228 21.87 -1.88 20.70
N GLU A 229 22.53 -1.17 21.61
CA GLU A 229 23.93 -1.43 22.00
C GLU A 229 24.09 -2.66 22.91
N ASN A 230 23.00 -3.21 23.49
CA ASN A 230 23.03 -4.35 24.42
C ASN A 230 22.25 -5.58 23.94
N ALA A 231 22.52 -6.06 22.73
CA ALA A 231 22.10 -7.41 22.32
C ALA A 231 23.15 -8.46 22.73
N SER A 232 23.44 -8.58 24.03
CA SER A 232 24.14 -9.72 24.60
C SER A 232 23.12 -10.65 25.29
N ASN A 233 22.99 -11.85 24.73
CA ASN A 233 22.38 -13.05 25.29
C ASN A 233 20.90 -12.99 25.73
N GLY A 234 20.04 -13.51 24.85
CA GLY A 234 18.83 -14.24 25.23
C GLY A 234 17.71 -13.41 25.85
N SER A 235 16.97 -12.65 25.06
CA SER A 235 15.69 -12.09 25.49
C SER A 235 14.57 -13.11 25.27
N THR A 236 14.05 -13.61 26.39
CA THR A 236 12.81 -14.37 26.55
C THR A 236 11.62 -13.70 25.85
N PHE A 237 10.66 -14.51 25.39
CA PHE A 237 9.49 -14.20 24.55
C PHE A 237 8.41 -13.24 25.14
N GLN A 238 8.78 -12.28 25.97
CA GLN A 238 7.88 -11.28 26.52
C GLN A 238 8.60 -9.93 26.67
N ASP A 239 8.78 -9.22 25.57
CA ASP A 239 8.97 -7.77 25.61
C ASP A 239 7.82 -7.13 24.86
N ASP A 240 7.10 -6.25 25.55
CA ASP A 240 5.97 -5.49 25.05
C ASP A 240 6.39 -4.72 23.77
N ASN A 241 5.99 -5.25 22.59
CA ASN A 241 6.29 -4.77 21.23
C ASN A 241 5.64 -3.41 20.88
N PHE A 242 5.64 -2.46 21.80
CA PHE A 242 5.24 -1.08 21.56
C PHE A 242 6.47 -0.23 21.22
N LEU A 243 6.29 0.74 20.32
CA LEU A 243 7.35 1.63 19.87
C LEU A 243 7.99 2.34 21.07
N SER A 244 9.30 2.13 21.29
CA SER A 244 9.96 2.68 22.47
C SER A 244 9.95 4.21 22.46
N LYS A 245 9.69 4.81 23.63
CA LYS A 245 9.59 6.25 23.84
C LYS A 245 10.97 6.90 23.79
N SER A 246 11.38 7.36 22.60
CA SER A 246 12.48 8.30 22.30
C SER A 246 13.91 7.93 22.77
N GLY A 247 14.92 8.43 22.05
CA GLY A 247 16.33 8.46 22.50
C GLY A 247 17.26 7.42 21.88
N HIS A 248 16.77 6.22 21.52
CA HIS A 248 17.61 5.21 20.84
C HIS A 248 17.83 5.54 19.37
N ALA A 249 18.97 5.08 18.83
CA ALA A 249 19.28 5.17 17.42
C ALA A 249 18.30 4.33 16.60
N LYS A 250 17.63 4.95 15.62
CA LYS A 250 16.58 4.31 14.81
C LYS A 250 16.61 4.77 13.36
N GLU A 251 16.20 3.86 12.49
CA GLU A 251 15.82 4.12 11.11
C GLU A 251 14.32 3.81 10.96
N LEU A 252 13.57 4.78 10.42
CA LEU A 252 12.14 4.70 10.21
C LEU A 252 11.84 4.84 8.72
N PHE A 253 10.94 4.00 8.22
CA PHE A 253 10.60 3.92 6.80
C PHE A 253 9.09 4.02 6.65
N LEU A 254 8.59 5.05 5.95
CA LEU A 254 7.17 5.09 5.58
C LEU A 254 7.03 4.67 4.13
N SER A 255 6.05 3.83 3.82
CA SER A 255 5.84 3.38 2.46
C SER A 255 4.38 3.07 2.18
N SER A 256 3.94 3.28 0.94
CA SER A 256 2.63 2.78 0.47
C SER A 256 2.63 1.27 0.18
N ASP A 257 3.80 0.62 0.20
CA ASP A 257 3.94 -0.83 -0.01
C ASP A 257 5.07 -1.45 0.83
N ALA A 258 4.84 -2.67 1.32
CA ALA A 258 5.81 -3.42 2.11
C ALA A 258 7.08 -3.78 1.32
N ASN A 259 7.00 -3.88 -0.01
CA ASN A 259 8.11 -4.23 -0.89
C ASN A 259 9.29 -3.23 -0.77
N ALA A 260 9.02 -1.96 -0.50
CA ALA A 260 10.05 -0.95 -0.31
C ALA A 260 10.67 -0.96 1.11
N VAL A 261 10.06 -1.69 2.05
CA VAL A 261 10.47 -1.69 3.46
C VAL A 261 11.18 -2.99 3.84
N VAL A 262 10.81 -4.11 3.23
CA VAL A 262 11.28 -5.45 3.59
C VAL A 262 12.80 -5.63 3.52
N GLU A 263 13.50 -4.89 2.66
CA GLU A 263 14.97 -4.93 2.56
C GLU A 263 15.66 -4.22 3.74
N HIS A 264 14.94 -3.39 4.46
CA HIS A 264 15.44 -2.64 5.62
C HIS A 264 14.98 -3.27 6.94
N THR A 265 13.73 -3.70 7.03
CA THR A 265 13.15 -4.31 8.23
C THR A 265 11.89 -5.11 7.94
N LYS A 266 11.68 -6.20 8.69
CA LYS A 266 10.43 -6.97 8.69
C LYS A 266 9.44 -6.48 9.76
N LYS A 267 9.87 -5.61 10.69
CA LYS A 267 9.00 -5.05 11.73
C LYS A 267 8.24 -3.85 11.18
N VAL A 268 6.93 -4.00 11.01
CA VAL A 268 6.08 -2.96 10.42
C VAL A 268 4.82 -2.70 11.24
N LEU A 269 4.34 -1.47 11.15
CA LEU A 269 3.05 -1.01 11.64
C LEU A 269 2.22 -0.59 10.44
N VAL A 270 1.07 -1.23 10.26
CA VAL A 270 0.09 -0.82 9.24
C VAL A 270 -0.72 0.33 9.81
N ILE A 271 -0.71 1.48 9.13
CA ILE A 271 -1.48 2.65 9.52
C ILE A 271 -2.95 2.38 9.15
N GLU A 272 -3.91 2.85 9.93
CA GLU A 272 -5.36 2.74 9.63
C GLU A 272 -5.96 4.05 9.10
N ASP A 273 -7.20 3.98 8.60
CA ASP A 273 -7.90 5.18 8.14
C ASP A 273 -8.21 6.14 9.29
N GLY A 274 -7.96 7.43 9.02
CA GLY A 274 -8.13 8.52 9.99
C GLY A 274 -7.03 8.60 11.04
N GLU A 275 -5.99 7.77 10.96
CA GLU A 275 -4.81 7.88 11.81
C GLU A 275 -3.80 8.88 11.27
N VAL A 276 -3.16 9.59 12.19
CA VAL A 276 -2.05 10.51 11.98
C VAL A 276 -0.87 9.99 12.77
N VAL A 277 0.15 9.53 12.06
CA VAL A 277 1.42 9.06 12.62
C VAL A 277 2.42 10.20 12.56
N HIS A 278 2.86 10.65 13.73
CA HIS A 278 3.84 11.73 13.86
C HIS A 278 5.16 11.15 14.33
N LEU A 279 6.17 11.25 13.46
CA LEU A 279 7.55 10.88 13.71
C LEU A 279 8.30 12.13 14.19
N LYS A 280 8.74 12.11 15.45
CA LYS A 280 9.41 13.24 16.10
C LYS A 280 10.42 12.72 17.11
N ASP A 281 11.65 13.24 17.05
CA ASP A 281 12.73 12.93 18.00
C ASP A 281 12.97 11.41 18.18
N GLY A 282 12.87 10.66 17.08
CA GLY A 282 12.98 9.19 17.06
C GLY A 282 11.79 8.45 17.70
N GLY A 283 10.84 9.19 18.26
CA GLY A 283 9.57 8.69 18.76
C GLY A 283 8.52 8.59 17.66
N VAL A 284 7.55 7.70 17.88
CA VAL A 284 6.37 7.53 17.03
C VAL A 284 5.15 7.74 17.89
N SER A 285 4.30 8.70 17.51
CA SER A 285 2.99 8.91 18.14
C SER A 285 1.90 8.74 17.11
N ILE A 286 0.79 8.13 17.52
CA ILE A 286 -0.37 7.88 16.65
C ILE A 286 -1.56 8.59 17.27
N LEU A 287 -2.19 9.43 16.47
CA LEU A 287 -3.35 10.23 16.81
C LEU A 287 -4.51 9.80 15.90
N LYS A 288 -5.73 9.77 16.44
CA LYS A 288 -6.94 9.48 15.66
C LYS A 288 -8.04 10.45 16.03
N PHE A 289 -8.84 10.83 15.02
CA PHE A 289 -10.07 11.58 15.25
C PHE A 289 -11.09 10.67 15.95
N ASP A 290 -11.46 11.03 17.17
CA ASP A 290 -12.57 10.40 17.86
C ASP A 290 -13.89 10.98 17.34
N LYS A 291 -14.76 10.11 16.80
CA LYS A 291 -16.12 10.49 16.47
C LYS A 291 -16.89 10.50 17.79
N GLY A 292 -16.94 11.67 18.45
CA GLY A 292 -17.72 11.84 19.66
C GLY A 292 -19.13 11.29 19.47
N GLN A 293 -19.60 10.46 20.39
CA GLN A 293 -21.02 10.09 20.42
C GLN A 293 -21.84 11.39 20.54
N HIS A 294 -22.66 11.66 19.53
CA HIS A 294 -23.56 12.82 19.42
C HIS A 294 -22.93 14.17 19.03
N GLY A 295 -22.44 14.29 17.79
CA GLY A 295 -22.35 15.58 17.08
C GLY A 295 -21.46 16.67 17.69
N GLY A 296 -20.68 16.36 18.72
CA GLY A 296 -19.69 17.26 19.30
C GLY A 296 -18.40 17.34 18.49
N LEU A 297 -17.61 18.39 18.73
CA LEU A 297 -16.28 18.59 18.15
C LEU A 297 -15.42 17.32 18.30
N SER A 298 -14.90 16.81 17.18
CA SER A 298 -14.07 15.61 17.14
C SER A 298 -12.80 15.82 17.98
N ARG A 299 -12.68 15.06 19.07
CA ARG A 299 -11.51 15.08 19.96
C ARG A 299 -10.40 14.22 19.38
N VAL A 300 -9.16 14.60 19.61
CA VAL A 300 -7.99 13.83 19.16
C VAL A 300 -7.55 12.93 20.29
N ALA A 301 -7.48 11.63 20.03
CA ALA A 301 -7.03 10.63 21.01
C ALA A 301 -5.73 9.96 20.54
N SER A 302 -4.84 9.64 21.50
CA SER A 302 -3.67 8.82 21.22
C SER A 302 -4.06 7.36 21.09
N VAL A 303 -3.50 6.68 20.10
CA VAL A 303 -3.77 5.27 19.79
C VAL A 303 -2.49 4.46 19.95
N GLN A 304 -2.63 3.25 20.50
CA GLN A 304 -1.55 2.27 20.53
C GLN A 304 -1.76 1.21 19.44
N ARG A 305 -0.65 0.81 18.83
CA ARG A 305 -0.60 -0.20 17.76
C ARG A 305 0.59 -1.11 18.02
N ALA A 306 0.37 -2.41 17.86
CA ALA A 306 1.43 -3.40 17.93
C ALA A 306 2.20 -3.46 16.62
N LEU A 307 3.51 -3.70 16.71
CA LEU A 307 4.31 -4.07 15.54
C LEU A 307 3.94 -5.47 15.06
N SER A 308 3.84 -5.62 13.74
CA SER A 308 3.69 -6.89 13.04
C SER A 308 4.98 -7.29 12.35
N ILE A 309 5.21 -8.58 12.18
CA ILE A 309 6.36 -9.11 11.43
C ILE A 309 5.88 -9.53 10.05
N LEU A 310 6.49 -8.98 9.00
CA LEU A 310 6.25 -9.41 7.62
C LEU A 310 6.82 -10.82 7.40
N GLU A 311 5.99 -11.74 6.92
CA GLU A 311 6.39 -13.09 6.50
C GLU A 311 7.02 -13.12 5.09
N MET A 312 7.21 -11.95 4.47
CA MET A 312 7.75 -11.82 3.12
C MET A 312 9.27 -11.93 3.10
N GLU A 313 9.79 -12.64 2.09
CA GLU A 313 11.23 -12.76 1.83
C GLU A 313 11.66 -11.88 0.65
N VAL A 314 12.86 -11.30 0.73
CA VAL A 314 13.39 -10.33 -0.25
C VAL A 314 13.57 -10.98 -1.63
N GLU A 315 13.82 -12.28 -1.70
CA GLU A 315 13.95 -13.03 -2.96
C GLU A 315 12.65 -13.03 -3.77
N GLN A 316 11.49 -12.95 -3.11
CA GLN A 316 10.19 -12.94 -3.79
C GLN A 316 10.00 -11.67 -4.63
N ILE A 317 10.65 -10.56 -4.24
CA ILE A 317 10.55 -9.27 -4.94
C ILE A 317 11.72 -9.02 -5.91
N ASN A 318 12.66 -9.96 -6.05
CA ASN A 318 13.78 -9.86 -7.00
C ASN A 318 13.49 -10.65 -8.29
N LYS A 319 14.04 -10.21 -9.43
CA LYS A 319 13.87 -10.91 -10.72
C LYS A 319 14.62 -12.25 -10.79
N GLY A 320 15.66 -12.44 -9.96
CA GLY A 320 16.53 -13.61 -10.03
C GLY A 320 17.19 -13.74 -11.41
N ASN A 321 17.13 -14.94 -12.00
CA ASN A 321 17.71 -15.23 -13.31
C ASN A 321 16.83 -14.82 -14.51
N TYR A 322 15.69 -14.16 -14.26
CA TYR A 322 14.75 -13.77 -15.31
C TYR A 322 14.97 -12.31 -15.75
N LYS A 323 14.66 -12.02 -17.02
CA LYS A 323 14.78 -10.67 -17.57
C LYS A 323 13.65 -9.74 -17.11
N HIS A 324 12.45 -10.30 -16.95
CA HIS A 324 11.23 -9.57 -16.59
C HIS A 324 10.51 -10.26 -15.43
N TYR A 325 9.83 -9.49 -14.57
CA TYR A 325 9.00 -10.04 -13.49
C TYR A 325 7.89 -10.93 -14.04
N MET A 326 7.19 -10.50 -15.10
CA MET A 326 6.15 -11.30 -15.74
C MET A 326 6.69 -12.68 -16.19
N GLN A 327 7.92 -12.74 -16.73
CA GLN A 327 8.54 -14.01 -17.12
C GLN A 327 8.80 -14.91 -15.90
N LYS A 328 9.38 -14.35 -14.83
CA LYS A 328 9.57 -15.04 -13.55
C LYS A 328 8.25 -15.60 -13.03
N GLU A 329 7.22 -14.75 -12.96
CA GLU A 329 5.92 -15.07 -12.37
C GLU A 329 5.14 -16.12 -13.17
N ILE A 330 5.26 -16.12 -14.50
CA ILE A 330 4.74 -17.20 -15.36
C ILE A 330 5.40 -18.53 -15.01
N HIS A 331 6.72 -18.54 -14.84
CA HIS A 331 7.49 -19.75 -14.57
C HIS A 331 7.38 -20.24 -13.12
N GLU A 332 7.02 -19.36 -12.17
CA GLU A 332 6.75 -19.68 -10.76
C GLU A 332 5.32 -20.23 -10.52
N GLN A 333 4.50 -20.37 -11.57
CA GLN A 333 3.13 -20.90 -11.42
C GLN A 333 3.06 -22.28 -10.75
N PRO A 334 3.93 -23.27 -11.06
CA PRO A 334 3.91 -24.55 -10.37
C PRO A 334 4.10 -24.42 -8.84
N GLU A 335 5.03 -23.59 -8.40
CA GLU A 335 5.37 -23.36 -7.00
C GLU A 335 4.30 -22.54 -6.28
N SER A 336 3.77 -21.50 -6.92
CA SER A 336 2.68 -20.68 -6.37
C SER A 336 1.37 -21.47 -6.25
N LEU A 337 1.04 -22.34 -7.22
CA LEU A 337 -0.12 -23.24 -7.10
C LEU A 337 0.07 -24.25 -5.96
N THR A 338 1.28 -24.82 -5.82
CA THR A 338 1.61 -25.71 -4.69
C THR A 338 1.41 -25.00 -3.35
N THR A 339 1.85 -23.75 -3.25
CA THR A 339 1.73 -22.92 -2.05
C THR A 339 0.27 -22.52 -1.78
N THR A 340 -0.48 -22.20 -2.82
CA THR A 340 -1.92 -21.92 -2.77
C THR A 340 -2.73 -23.06 -2.17
N MET A 341 -2.35 -24.31 -2.46
CA MET A 341 -3.05 -25.52 -1.97
C MET A 341 -2.53 -26.03 -0.62
N ARG A 342 -1.38 -25.53 -0.16
CA ARG A 342 -0.68 -26.03 1.04
C ARG A 342 -1.58 -25.94 2.27
N GLY A 343 -1.76 -27.07 2.95
CA GLY A 343 -2.58 -27.18 4.16
C GLY A 343 -4.10 -27.08 3.93
N ARG A 344 -4.55 -26.92 2.67
CA ARG A 344 -5.97 -26.78 2.32
C ARG A 344 -6.54 -28.03 1.66
N LEU A 345 -5.74 -28.74 0.87
CA LEU A 345 -6.11 -30.04 0.29
C LEU A 345 -5.63 -31.17 1.19
N LEU A 346 -6.55 -32.03 1.61
CA LEU A 346 -6.25 -33.21 2.42
C LEU A 346 -6.47 -34.46 1.58
N ARG A 347 -5.41 -35.26 1.38
CA ARG A 347 -5.40 -36.48 0.56
C ARG A 347 -6.29 -37.62 1.08
N GLY A 348 -6.92 -37.45 2.24
CA GLY A 348 -7.57 -38.55 2.93
C GLY A 348 -6.54 -39.58 3.42
N GLY A 349 -6.98 -40.49 4.26
CA GLY A 349 -6.21 -41.69 4.64
C GLY A 349 -6.99 -42.93 4.21
N SER A 350 -6.49 -44.13 4.51
CA SER A 350 -7.16 -45.39 4.16
C SER A 350 -8.64 -45.47 4.58
N CYS A 351 -9.06 -44.67 5.57
CA CYS A 351 -10.43 -44.61 6.08
C CYS A 351 -11.05 -43.20 6.07
N LYS A 352 -10.43 -42.19 5.43
CA LYS A 352 -10.96 -40.81 5.38
C LYS A 352 -11.04 -40.31 3.95
N ALA A 353 -12.20 -39.81 3.54
CA ALA A 353 -12.39 -39.19 2.23
C ALA A 353 -11.46 -37.98 2.04
N LYS A 354 -11.11 -37.71 0.78
CA LYS A 354 -10.40 -36.48 0.39
C LYS A 354 -11.28 -35.28 0.74
N THR A 355 -10.68 -34.22 1.29
CA THR A 355 -11.44 -33.04 1.70
C THR A 355 -10.66 -31.75 1.51
N VAL A 356 -11.37 -30.63 1.54
CA VAL A 356 -10.84 -29.28 1.43
C VAL A 356 -11.16 -28.50 2.70
N LEU A 357 -10.14 -27.89 3.29
CA LEU A 357 -10.27 -27.03 4.46
C LEU A 357 -9.79 -25.61 4.12
N LEU A 358 -10.73 -24.67 4.08
CA LEU A 358 -10.45 -23.25 3.96
C LEU A 358 -10.65 -22.61 5.33
N GLY A 359 -9.56 -22.52 6.10
CA GLY A 359 -9.60 -22.06 7.50
C GLY A 359 -10.30 -20.72 7.67
N GLY A 360 -10.05 -19.76 6.78
CA GLY A 360 -10.67 -18.44 6.81
C GLY A 360 -12.17 -18.41 6.48
N LEU A 361 -12.77 -19.53 6.06
CA LEU A 361 -14.21 -19.65 5.79
C LEU A 361 -14.93 -20.59 6.78
N LYS A 362 -14.20 -21.23 7.70
CA LYS A 362 -14.71 -22.32 8.55
C LYS A 362 -16.00 -21.93 9.29
N ASP A 363 -16.05 -20.73 9.85
CA ASP A 363 -17.17 -20.27 10.67
C ASP A 363 -18.35 -19.74 9.82
N HIS A 364 -18.13 -19.51 8.52
CA HIS A 364 -19.12 -18.94 7.61
C HIS A 364 -19.63 -19.92 6.55
N LEU A 365 -18.98 -21.08 6.38
CA LEU A 365 -19.29 -22.03 5.31
C LEU A 365 -20.75 -22.53 5.35
N LYS A 366 -21.32 -22.69 6.54
CA LYS A 366 -22.74 -23.05 6.72
C LYS A 366 -23.68 -21.96 6.22
N THR A 367 -23.31 -20.69 6.40
CA THR A 367 -24.08 -19.54 5.92
C THR A 367 -23.98 -19.44 4.40
N ILE A 368 -22.78 -19.58 3.84
CA ILE A 368 -22.54 -19.58 2.38
C ILE A 368 -23.39 -20.67 1.69
N ARG A 369 -23.48 -21.87 2.27
CA ARG A 369 -24.31 -22.96 1.75
C ARG A 369 -25.82 -22.70 1.77
N ARG A 370 -26.28 -21.75 2.58
CA ARG A 370 -27.70 -21.36 2.69
C ARG A 370 -28.06 -20.16 1.81
N SER A 371 -27.06 -19.54 1.18
CA SER A 371 -27.25 -18.40 0.31
C SER A 371 -28.06 -18.78 -0.92
N ARG A 372 -28.93 -17.88 -1.37
CA ARG A 372 -29.74 -18.12 -2.57
C ARG A 372 -28.98 -17.84 -3.87
N ARG A 373 -27.88 -17.10 -3.76
CA ARG A 373 -27.04 -16.71 -4.88
C ARG A 373 -25.63 -16.36 -4.38
N ILE A 374 -24.63 -16.70 -5.18
CA ILE A 374 -23.25 -16.24 -5.01
C ILE A 374 -22.97 -15.21 -6.10
N VAL A 375 -22.51 -14.02 -5.73
CA VAL A 375 -22.18 -12.94 -6.65
C VAL A 375 -20.68 -12.72 -6.62
N PHE A 376 -19.98 -13.03 -7.72
CA PHE A 376 -18.56 -12.70 -7.86
C PHE A 376 -18.40 -11.28 -8.37
N ILE A 377 -17.59 -10.50 -7.66
CA ILE A 377 -17.32 -9.10 -7.94
C ILE A 377 -15.80 -8.92 -8.06
N GLY A 378 -15.36 -8.29 -9.15
CA GLY A 378 -13.95 -7.96 -9.36
C GLY A 378 -13.74 -7.13 -10.62
N CYS A 379 -12.49 -6.79 -10.89
CA CYS A 379 -12.09 -6.03 -12.09
C CYS A 379 -11.05 -6.80 -12.92
N GLY A 380 -11.07 -6.59 -14.24
CA GLY A 380 -10.06 -7.09 -15.18
C GLY A 380 -9.76 -8.59 -15.03
N THR A 381 -8.49 -8.96 -14.88
CA THR A 381 -8.06 -10.36 -14.78
C THR A 381 -8.67 -11.09 -13.58
N SER A 382 -8.97 -10.40 -12.47
CA SER A 382 -9.62 -11.05 -11.32
C SER A 382 -11.09 -11.41 -11.60
N TYR A 383 -11.80 -10.59 -12.37
CA TYR A 383 -13.13 -10.94 -12.90
C TYR A 383 -13.04 -12.15 -13.84
N ASN A 384 -12.05 -12.18 -14.73
CA ASN A 384 -11.84 -13.31 -15.64
C ASN A 384 -11.52 -14.61 -14.91
N ALA A 385 -10.77 -14.57 -13.80
CA ALA A 385 -10.52 -15.74 -12.97
C ALA A 385 -11.82 -16.32 -12.41
N ALA A 386 -12.71 -15.44 -11.95
CA ALA A 386 -13.99 -15.84 -11.39
C ALA A 386 -14.94 -16.36 -12.47
N LEU A 387 -14.90 -15.78 -13.68
CA LEU A 387 -15.60 -16.31 -14.85
C LEU A 387 -15.13 -17.73 -15.21
N ALA A 388 -13.83 -18.00 -15.15
CA ALA A 388 -13.27 -19.33 -15.39
C ALA A 388 -13.67 -20.35 -14.32
N ALA A 389 -13.87 -19.91 -13.07
CA ALA A 389 -14.30 -20.77 -11.96
C ALA A 389 -15.83 -20.91 -11.82
N ARG A 390 -16.62 -20.11 -12.54
CA ARG A 390 -18.09 -20.14 -12.47
C ARG A 390 -18.68 -21.54 -12.71
N PRO A 391 -18.31 -22.29 -13.77
CA PRO A 391 -18.96 -23.58 -14.06
C PRO A 391 -18.78 -24.61 -12.94
N ILE A 392 -17.58 -24.67 -12.34
CA ILE A 392 -17.28 -25.64 -11.26
C ILE A 392 -17.99 -25.25 -9.95
N LEU A 393 -18.16 -23.95 -9.68
CA LEU A 393 -18.98 -23.51 -8.54
C LEU A 393 -20.45 -23.86 -8.74
N GLU A 394 -21.04 -23.56 -9.89
CA GLU A 394 -22.45 -23.92 -10.18
C GLU A 394 -22.65 -25.43 -10.08
N GLU A 395 -21.75 -26.24 -10.68
CA GLU A 395 -21.79 -27.70 -10.65
C GLU A 395 -21.75 -28.27 -9.22
N LEU A 396 -20.81 -27.81 -8.39
CA LEU A 396 -20.56 -28.43 -7.09
C LEU A 396 -21.42 -27.84 -5.96
N SER A 397 -21.76 -26.55 -6.03
CA SER A 397 -22.56 -25.90 -5.00
C SER A 397 -24.06 -26.07 -5.21
N GLY A 398 -24.52 -26.16 -6.47
CA GLY A 398 -25.95 -26.07 -6.81
C GLY A 398 -26.58 -24.70 -6.54
N ILE A 399 -25.78 -23.69 -6.21
CA ILE A 399 -26.23 -22.32 -5.92
C ILE A 399 -26.06 -21.48 -7.20
N PRO A 400 -27.06 -20.66 -7.60
CA PRO A 400 -26.91 -19.71 -8.70
C PRO A 400 -25.68 -18.81 -8.53
N VAL A 401 -24.84 -18.72 -9.57
CA VAL A 401 -23.66 -17.86 -9.58
C VAL A 401 -23.86 -16.71 -10.57
N THR A 402 -23.66 -15.48 -10.11
CA THR A 402 -23.71 -14.25 -10.92
C THR A 402 -22.34 -13.61 -10.95
N MET A 403 -22.01 -12.97 -12.09
CA MET A 403 -20.75 -12.29 -12.33
C MET A 403 -21.01 -10.80 -12.48
N GLU A 404 -20.29 -9.97 -11.73
CA GLU A 404 -20.41 -8.51 -11.78
C GLU A 404 -19.03 -7.87 -11.93
N ILE A 405 -18.92 -6.94 -12.89
CA ILE A 405 -17.78 -6.01 -12.93
C ILE A 405 -18.06 -4.95 -11.87
N ALA A 406 -17.10 -4.69 -10.98
CA ALA A 406 -17.34 -3.85 -9.80
C ALA A 406 -17.85 -2.43 -10.13
N SER A 407 -17.27 -1.78 -11.15
CA SER A 407 -17.72 -0.45 -11.60
C SER A 407 -19.15 -0.47 -12.13
N ASP A 408 -19.46 -1.41 -13.01
CA ASP A 408 -20.77 -1.55 -13.64
C ASP A 408 -21.87 -1.90 -12.61
N LEU A 409 -21.54 -2.68 -11.57
CA LEU A 409 -22.44 -2.94 -10.43
C LEU A 409 -22.83 -1.65 -9.72
N LEU A 410 -21.87 -0.76 -9.48
CA LEU A 410 -22.07 0.52 -8.80
C LEU A 410 -22.87 1.50 -9.68
N ASP A 411 -22.49 1.63 -10.95
CA ASP A 411 -23.15 2.52 -11.91
C ASP A 411 -24.64 2.18 -12.06
N ARG A 412 -24.95 0.89 -12.12
CA ARG A 412 -26.32 0.39 -12.26
C ARG A 412 -27.09 0.34 -10.94
N GLN A 413 -26.41 0.52 -9.81
CA GLN A 413 -26.93 0.18 -8.47
C GLN A 413 -27.55 -1.22 -8.47
N GLY A 414 -26.79 -2.20 -8.94
CA GLY A 414 -27.30 -3.55 -9.15
C GLY A 414 -27.82 -4.18 -7.83
N PRO A 415 -28.84 -5.05 -7.91
CA PRO A 415 -29.49 -5.57 -6.72
C PRO A 415 -28.60 -6.56 -5.97
N ILE A 416 -28.29 -6.23 -4.71
CA ILE A 416 -27.63 -7.11 -3.72
C ILE A 416 -28.59 -7.29 -2.54
N TYR A 417 -28.74 -8.53 -2.08
CA TYR A 417 -29.69 -8.91 -1.03
C TYR A 417 -28.99 -9.54 0.18
N ARG A 418 -29.67 -9.52 1.33
CA ARG A 418 -29.16 -10.12 2.58
C ARG A 418 -28.91 -11.63 2.49
N GLU A 419 -29.58 -12.32 1.57
CA GLU A 419 -29.44 -13.76 1.34
C GLU A 419 -28.34 -14.09 0.30
N ASP A 420 -27.64 -13.08 -0.21
CA ASP A 420 -26.51 -13.27 -1.12
C ASP A 420 -25.21 -13.51 -0.37
N THR A 421 -24.30 -14.25 -1.01
CA THR A 421 -22.87 -14.22 -0.69
C THR A 421 -22.14 -13.46 -1.79
N ALA A 422 -21.57 -12.30 -1.46
CA ALA A 422 -20.78 -11.49 -2.37
C ALA A 422 -19.29 -11.84 -2.20
N VAL A 423 -18.66 -12.37 -3.26
CA VAL A 423 -17.26 -12.79 -3.26
C VAL A 423 -16.42 -11.80 -4.05
N PHE A 424 -15.53 -11.10 -3.35
CA PHE A 424 -14.64 -10.09 -3.92
C PHE A 424 -13.31 -10.71 -4.28
N VAL A 425 -12.96 -10.67 -5.57
CA VAL A 425 -11.70 -11.24 -6.08
C VAL A 425 -10.78 -10.09 -6.48
N SER A 426 -9.65 -9.96 -5.77
CA SER A 426 -8.67 -8.89 -6.04
C SER A 426 -7.28 -9.31 -5.60
N GLN A 427 -6.31 -9.29 -6.52
CA GLN A 427 -4.91 -9.58 -6.19
C GLN A 427 -4.41 -8.62 -5.10
N SER A 428 -4.59 -7.30 -5.31
CA SER A 428 -4.06 -6.28 -4.41
C SER A 428 -4.88 -6.14 -3.13
N GLY A 429 -6.19 -6.42 -3.20
CA GLY A 429 -7.14 -6.14 -2.13
C GLY A 429 -7.42 -4.64 -1.93
N GLU A 430 -7.01 -3.79 -2.89
CA GLU A 430 -7.05 -2.32 -2.81
C GLU A 430 -7.70 -1.69 -4.06
N THR A 431 -8.28 -2.49 -4.96
CA THR A 431 -8.92 -1.99 -6.18
C THR A 431 -10.13 -1.11 -5.83
N ALA A 432 -10.10 0.17 -6.21
CA ALA A 432 -11.07 1.19 -5.77
C ALA A 432 -12.54 0.81 -6.04
N ASP A 433 -12.88 0.39 -7.26
CA ASP A 433 -14.25 -0.03 -7.58
C ASP A 433 -14.68 -1.27 -6.79
N SER A 434 -13.75 -2.22 -6.58
CA SER A 434 -14.03 -3.42 -5.79
C SER A 434 -14.24 -3.11 -4.30
N LEU A 435 -13.54 -2.12 -3.76
CA LEU A 435 -13.75 -1.62 -2.39
C LEU A 435 -15.07 -0.89 -2.25
N SER A 436 -15.41 -0.03 -3.22
CA SER A 436 -16.70 0.69 -3.23
C SER A 436 -17.87 -0.30 -3.37
N ALA A 437 -17.73 -1.32 -4.20
CA ALA A 437 -18.70 -2.41 -4.32
C ALA A 437 -18.79 -3.27 -3.05
N LEU A 438 -17.70 -3.42 -2.31
CA LEU A 438 -17.70 -4.10 -1.00
C LEU A 438 -18.51 -3.30 0.02
N GLU A 439 -18.29 -2.00 0.12
CA GLU A 439 -19.09 -1.12 0.98
C GLU A 439 -20.57 -1.19 0.63
N TYR A 440 -20.91 -1.09 -0.67
CA TYR A 440 -22.26 -1.24 -1.17
C TYR A 440 -22.90 -2.60 -0.79
N ALA A 441 -22.16 -3.71 -0.93
CA ALA A 441 -22.67 -5.03 -0.57
C ALA A 441 -22.87 -5.21 0.95
N LEU A 442 -21.99 -4.60 1.77
CA LEU A 442 -22.11 -4.58 3.22
C LEU A 442 -23.34 -3.77 3.67
N GLU A 443 -23.57 -2.60 3.08
CA GLU A 443 -24.76 -1.77 3.35
C GLU A 443 -26.07 -2.50 3.02
N ASN A 444 -26.07 -3.30 1.95
CA ASN A 444 -27.19 -4.16 1.57
C ASN A 444 -27.29 -5.46 2.39
N GLY A 445 -26.36 -5.69 3.32
CA GLY A 445 -26.40 -6.78 4.30
C GLY A 445 -26.02 -8.16 3.75
N ALA A 446 -25.35 -8.24 2.61
CA ALA A 446 -24.87 -9.50 2.05
C ALA A 446 -23.66 -10.05 2.83
N LEU A 447 -23.50 -11.38 2.83
CA LEU A 447 -22.29 -12.00 3.36
C LEU A 447 -21.13 -11.77 2.40
N CYS A 448 -20.24 -10.84 2.74
CA CYS A 448 -19.05 -10.51 1.95
C CYS A 448 -17.85 -11.43 2.26
N VAL A 449 -17.23 -12.00 1.22
CA VAL A 449 -16.07 -12.90 1.27
C VAL A 449 -14.92 -12.32 0.44
N GLY A 450 -13.71 -12.21 0.99
CA GLY A 450 -12.53 -11.72 0.27
C GLY A 450 -11.62 -12.83 -0.25
N ILE A 451 -11.29 -12.83 -1.53
CA ILE A 451 -10.24 -13.66 -2.14
C ILE A 451 -9.10 -12.74 -2.58
N THR A 452 -8.02 -12.68 -1.79
CA THR A 452 -6.96 -11.68 -1.96
C THR A 452 -5.55 -12.24 -1.89
N ASN A 453 -4.57 -11.54 -2.47
CA ASN A 453 -3.15 -11.91 -2.39
C ASN A 453 -2.32 -11.01 -1.46
N THR A 454 -2.93 -9.99 -0.85
CA THR A 454 -2.24 -9.08 0.08
C THR A 454 -2.84 -9.24 1.47
N VAL A 455 -2.02 -9.75 2.40
CA VAL A 455 -2.41 -9.89 3.81
C VAL A 455 -2.70 -8.50 4.40
N GLY A 456 -3.82 -8.39 5.11
CA GLY A 456 -4.22 -7.14 5.76
C GLY A 456 -4.65 -6.03 4.81
N SER A 457 -4.86 -6.30 3.51
CA SER A 457 -5.45 -5.33 2.57
C SER A 457 -6.86 -4.89 2.97
N ALA A 458 -7.33 -3.76 2.44
CA ALA A 458 -8.64 -3.20 2.76
C ALA A 458 -9.80 -4.18 2.51
N ILE A 459 -9.82 -4.88 1.36
CA ILE A 459 -10.82 -5.93 1.11
C ILE A 459 -10.71 -7.05 2.16
N ALA A 460 -9.51 -7.53 2.45
CA ALA A 460 -9.32 -8.63 3.41
C ALA A 460 -9.77 -8.26 4.84
N ARG A 461 -9.60 -6.99 5.25
CA ARG A 461 -10.02 -6.50 6.58
C ARG A 461 -11.53 -6.26 6.67
N ASN A 462 -12.13 -5.76 5.59
CA ASN A 462 -13.52 -5.29 5.61
C ASN A 462 -14.54 -6.38 5.24
N THR A 463 -14.11 -7.49 4.63
CA THR A 463 -14.97 -8.67 4.42
C THR A 463 -15.19 -9.47 5.71
N HIS A 464 -16.32 -10.15 5.84
CA HIS A 464 -16.63 -10.98 7.02
C HIS A 464 -15.68 -12.18 7.17
N CYS A 465 -15.26 -12.75 6.04
CA CYS A 465 -14.37 -13.89 5.98
C CYS A 465 -13.63 -13.90 4.64
N GLY A 466 -12.61 -14.75 4.49
CA GLY A 466 -11.82 -14.73 3.26
C GLY A 466 -10.79 -15.82 3.12
N VAL A 467 -10.15 -15.84 1.96
CA VAL A 467 -9.07 -16.76 1.62
C VAL A 467 -7.92 -15.98 1.00
N HIS A 468 -6.78 -15.98 1.67
CA HIS A 468 -5.55 -15.48 1.09
C HIS A 468 -5.04 -16.48 0.02
N ILE A 469 -4.86 -16.06 -1.24
CA ILE A 469 -4.48 -17.01 -2.30
C ILE A 469 -3.05 -17.56 -2.10
N ASN A 470 -2.16 -16.79 -1.46
CA ASN A 470 -0.79 -17.18 -1.14
C ASN A 470 0.05 -17.54 -2.40
N ALA A 471 -0.04 -16.69 -3.42
CA ALA A 471 0.74 -16.84 -4.66
C ALA A 471 2.16 -16.20 -4.54
N GLY A 472 2.46 -15.57 -3.41
CA GLY A 472 3.62 -14.69 -3.23
C GLY A 472 3.45 -13.33 -3.90
N ALA A 473 4.42 -12.43 -3.75
CA ALA A 473 4.39 -11.10 -4.34
C ALA A 473 4.30 -11.17 -5.89
N GLU A 474 3.40 -10.40 -6.48
CA GLU A 474 3.28 -10.22 -7.94
C GLU A 474 3.65 -8.76 -8.25
N ILE A 475 4.76 -8.61 -8.97
CA ILE A 475 5.42 -7.35 -9.36
C ILE A 475 5.19 -7.08 -10.85
N GLY A 476 4.90 -8.09 -11.68
CA GLY A 476 4.44 -7.85 -13.04
C GLY A 476 3.14 -7.04 -13.05
N VAL A 477 3.04 -6.05 -13.95
CA VAL A 477 1.82 -5.25 -14.12
C VAL A 477 0.66 -6.12 -14.59
N ALA A 478 0.93 -7.03 -15.53
CA ALA A 478 -0.04 -8.01 -16.01
C ALA A 478 -0.07 -9.21 -15.06
N SER A 479 -1.25 -9.49 -14.51
CA SER A 479 -1.44 -10.59 -13.55
C SER A 479 -1.29 -11.96 -14.24
N THR A 480 -0.55 -12.87 -13.61
CA THR A 480 -0.25 -14.21 -14.14
C THR A 480 -0.49 -15.28 -13.09
N LYS A 481 0.40 -15.40 -12.10
CA LYS A 481 0.28 -16.38 -11.01
C LYS A 481 -0.89 -16.09 -10.07
N ALA A 482 -1.28 -14.83 -9.89
CA ALA A 482 -2.47 -14.52 -9.11
C ALA A 482 -3.75 -15.00 -9.81
N TYR A 483 -3.85 -14.88 -11.14
CA TYR A 483 -4.99 -15.40 -11.92
C TYR A 483 -5.18 -16.91 -11.72
N THR A 484 -4.12 -17.70 -11.92
CA THR A 484 -4.22 -19.16 -11.78
C THR A 484 -4.44 -19.59 -10.33
N SER A 485 -3.83 -18.90 -9.36
CA SER A 485 -4.04 -19.16 -7.93
C SER A 485 -5.47 -18.80 -7.46
N GLN A 486 -6.05 -17.72 -7.99
CA GLN A 486 -7.46 -17.35 -7.75
C GLN A 486 -8.41 -18.46 -8.23
N ILE A 487 -8.20 -19.00 -9.44
CA ILE A 487 -9.00 -20.11 -9.98
C ILE A 487 -8.92 -21.32 -9.05
N VAL A 488 -7.71 -21.70 -8.60
CA VAL A 488 -7.55 -22.84 -7.67
C VAL A 488 -8.25 -22.60 -6.34
N VAL A 489 -8.18 -21.39 -5.78
CA VAL A 489 -8.91 -21.06 -4.55
C VAL A 489 -10.43 -21.13 -4.76
N MET A 490 -10.95 -20.65 -5.88
CA MET A 490 -12.38 -20.74 -6.18
C MET A 490 -12.84 -22.18 -6.45
N ALA A 491 -11.99 -23.02 -7.06
CA ALA A 491 -12.24 -24.45 -7.17
C ALA A 491 -12.26 -25.14 -5.78
N MET A 492 -11.35 -24.77 -4.88
CA MET A 492 -11.38 -25.23 -3.48
C MET A 492 -12.62 -24.73 -2.72
N LEU A 493 -13.07 -23.51 -3.00
CA LEU A 493 -14.32 -22.96 -2.46
C LEU A 493 -15.52 -23.80 -2.92
N ALA A 494 -15.60 -24.12 -4.23
CA ALA A 494 -16.63 -24.99 -4.79
C ALA A 494 -16.66 -26.36 -4.09
N LEU A 495 -15.49 -26.98 -3.91
CA LEU A 495 -15.31 -28.26 -3.23
C LEU A 495 -15.71 -28.22 -1.75
N ALA A 496 -15.47 -27.10 -1.07
CA ALA A 496 -15.85 -26.90 0.33
C ALA A 496 -17.36 -26.69 0.47
N ILE A 497 -17.99 -25.91 -0.42
CA ILE A 497 -19.44 -25.68 -0.41
C ILE A 497 -20.19 -26.98 -0.71
N GLY A 498 -19.81 -27.70 -1.78
CA GLY A 498 -20.36 -29.01 -2.16
C GLY A 498 -19.95 -30.17 -1.26
N GLY A 499 -19.41 -29.87 -0.07
CA GLY A 499 -18.82 -30.80 0.88
C GLY A 499 -19.72 -31.93 1.37
N ASP A 500 -21.01 -31.65 1.46
CA ASP A 500 -21.98 -32.51 2.16
C ASP A 500 -22.86 -33.32 1.18
N THR A 501 -22.63 -33.17 -0.12
CA THR A 501 -23.43 -33.81 -1.17
C THR A 501 -22.83 -35.17 -1.57
N ILE A 502 -23.49 -36.26 -1.19
CA ILE A 502 -23.03 -37.64 -1.45
C ILE A 502 -22.93 -37.92 -2.96
N SER A 503 -23.88 -37.45 -3.77
CA SER A 503 -23.91 -37.71 -5.21
C SER A 503 -22.69 -37.17 -5.97
N ASN A 504 -22.02 -36.16 -5.42
CA ASN A 504 -20.88 -35.51 -6.08
C ASN A 504 -19.53 -36.08 -5.61
N GLN A 505 -19.51 -37.11 -4.76
CA GLN A 505 -18.27 -37.59 -4.13
C GLN A 505 -17.20 -37.99 -5.15
N ALA A 506 -17.53 -38.85 -6.13
CA ALA A 506 -16.57 -39.30 -7.14
C ALA A 506 -16.00 -38.13 -7.97
N ARG A 507 -16.86 -37.19 -8.36
CA ARG A 507 -16.46 -35.99 -9.09
C ARG A 507 -15.53 -35.09 -8.27
N ARG A 508 -15.85 -34.89 -6.98
CA ARG A 508 -15.02 -34.11 -6.05
C ARG A 508 -13.65 -34.74 -5.85
N GLU A 509 -13.59 -36.07 -5.65
CA GLU A 509 -12.32 -36.78 -5.52
C GLU A 509 -11.46 -36.66 -6.78
N ALA A 510 -12.06 -36.79 -7.96
CA ALA A 510 -11.36 -36.61 -9.23
C ALA A 510 -10.80 -35.18 -9.42
N ILE A 511 -11.56 -34.15 -9.01
CA ILE A 511 -11.09 -32.76 -9.05
C ILE A 511 -9.92 -32.56 -8.06
N ILE A 512 -10.01 -33.11 -6.84
CA ILE A 512 -8.93 -33.02 -5.86
C ILE A 512 -7.65 -33.70 -6.37
N ASP A 513 -7.76 -34.84 -7.05
CA ASP A 513 -6.60 -35.49 -7.67
C ASP A 513 -6.00 -34.64 -8.78
N GLY A 514 -6.85 -34.07 -9.64
CA GLY A 514 -6.42 -33.13 -10.68
C GLY A 514 -5.70 -31.91 -10.09
N LEU A 515 -6.18 -31.36 -8.97
CA LEU A 515 -5.50 -30.26 -8.26
C LEU A 515 -4.11 -30.67 -7.74
N PHE A 516 -3.95 -31.89 -7.22
CA PHE A 516 -2.64 -32.39 -6.80
C PHE A 516 -1.67 -32.57 -7.97
N GLU A 517 -2.16 -32.93 -9.16
CA GLU A 517 -1.34 -33.09 -10.37
C GLU A 517 -1.07 -31.77 -11.09
N LEU A 518 -1.91 -30.75 -10.88
CA LEU A 518 -1.89 -29.49 -11.62
C LEU A 518 -0.51 -28.80 -11.68
N PRO A 519 0.27 -28.69 -10.58
CA PRO A 519 1.62 -28.10 -10.65
C PRO A 519 2.54 -28.82 -11.65
N ASN A 520 2.45 -30.15 -11.74
CA ASN A 520 3.23 -30.92 -12.70
C ASN A 520 2.75 -30.69 -14.14
N LYS A 521 1.44 -30.61 -14.36
CA LYS A 521 0.90 -30.28 -15.69
C LYS A 521 1.35 -28.90 -16.16
N VAL A 522 1.40 -27.91 -15.26
CA VAL A 522 1.93 -26.58 -15.58
C VAL A 522 3.41 -26.64 -15.94
N ARG A 523 4.23 -27.43 -15.23
CA ARG A 523 5.65 -27.64 -15.59
C ARG A 523 5.80 -28.22 -17.00
N GLU A 524 4.96 -29.19 -17.37
CA GLU A 524 4.98 -29.75 -18.73
C GLU A 524 4.60 -28.71 -19.79
N VAL A 525 3.60 -27.85 -19.52
CA VAL A 525 3.23 -26.75 -20.43
C VAL A 525 4.37 -25.74 -20.58
N LEU A 526 5.06 -25.40 -19.49
CA LEU A 526 6.18 -24.46 -19.52
C LEU A 526 7.38 -24.96 -20.35
N LYS A 527 7.51 -26.26 -20.60
CA LYS A 527 8.53 -26.79 -21.54
C LYS A 527 8.31 -26.34 -22.98
N LEU A 528 7.10 -25.87 -23.30
CA LEU A 528 6.76 -25.35 -24.63
C LEU A 528 7.22 -23.88 -24.83
N ASP A 529 7.93 -23.26 -23.87
CA ASP A 529 8.35 -21.85 -23.94
C ASP A 529 9.08 -21.51 -25.25
N GLN A 530 10.01 -22.37 -25.68
CA GLN A 530 10.72 -22.18 -26.95
C GLN A 530 9.78 -22.28 -28.16
N THR A 531 8.86 -23.25 -28.17
CA THR A 531 7.85 -23.38 -29.24
C THR A 531 6.92 -22.17 -29.31
N MET A 532 6.51 -21.63 -28.15
CA MET A 532 5.69 -20.42 -28.10
C MET A 532 6.45 -19.19 -28.61
N LYS A 533 7.76 -19.12 -28.34
CA LYS A 533 8.64 -18.08 -28.88
C LYS A 533 8.81 -18.19 -30.40
N ASP A 534 8.99 -19.39 -30.93
CA ASP A 534 9.10 -19.63 -32.37
C ASP A 534 7.80 -19.21 -33.08
N LEU A 535 6.65 -19.60 -32.51
CA LEU A 535 5.33 -19.20 -32.99
C LEU A 535 5.14 -17.66 -32.97
N ALA A 536 5.58 -16.98 -31.90
CA ALA A 536 5.50 -15.53 -31.79
C ALA A 536 6.38 -14.80 -32.82
N GLN A 537 7.43 -15.45 -33.32
CA GLN A 537 8.28 -14.96 -34.41
C GLN A 537 7.71 -15.28 -35.79
N GLY A 538 6.63 -16.05 -35.87
CA GLY A 538 6.00 -16.48 -37.13
C GLY A 538 6.70 -17.68 -37.79
N ASN A 539 7.46 -18.47 -37.03
CA ASN A 539 8.14 -19.68 -37.51
C ASN A 539 7.33 -20.95 -37.24
#